data_AF-A0A532C4V7-F1
#
_entry.id   AF-A0A532C4V7-F1
#
_cell.length_a   1.000
_cell.length_b   1.000
_cell.length_c   1.000
_cell.angle_alpha   90.00
_cell.angle_beta   90.00
_cell.angle_gamma   90.00
#
_symmetry.space_group_name_H-M   'P 1'
#
loop_
_entity.id
_entity.type
_entity.pdbx_description
1 polymer ?
#
loop_
_entity_poly.entity_id
_entity_poly.type
_entity_poly.pdbx_seq_one_letter_code
_entity_poly.pdbx_strand_id
1 'polypeptide(L)'
;MDRPLLFPLAFCTQPSLVGGKALGLARLLTAGFPVPPGFCVTTEAYVRAVQALDFSSAEQWQAALHSSGAERQRIHAHCRTVIQN
;
A
#
# COMPACT_ATOMS: atom_id res chain seq x y z
N MET A 1 -5.60 16.07 -12.53
CA MET A 1 -5.81 14.76 -13.16
C MET A 1 -5.93 13.75 -12.04
N ASP A 2 -7.01 12.98 -11.99
CA ASP A 2 -7.17 11.92 -11.00
C ASP A 2 -6.03 10.91 -11.10
N ARG A 3 -5.43 10.55 -9.96
CA ARG A 3 -4.43 9.48 -9.91
C ARG A 3 -5.14 8.14 -10.15
N PRO A 4 -4.56 7.22 -10.95
CA PRO A 4 -5.23 5.97 -11.28
C PRO A 4 -5.29 5.03 -10.07
N LEU A 5 -6.40 4.32 -9.89
CA LEU A 5 -6.57 3.32 -8.80
C LEU A 5 -5.95 1.96 -9.17
N LEU A 6 -6.04 1.60 -10.45
CA LEU A 6 -5.43 0.42 -11.04
C LEU A 6 -4.42 0.87 -12.10
N PHE A 7 -3.23 0.28 -12.10
CA PHE A 7 -2.16 0.67 -13.00
C PHE A 7 -1.48 -0.56 -13.61
N PRO A 8 -1.25 -0.63 -14.93
CA PRO A 8 -0.66 -1.83 -15.52
C PRO A 8 0.74 -2.10 -14.96
N LEU A 9 1.04 -3.38 -14.66
CA LEU A 9 2.27 -3.74 -13.96
C LEU A 9 3.52 -3.32 -14.73
N ALA A 10 3.50 -3.45 -16.06
CA ALA A 10 4.62 -3.10 -16.94
C ALA A 10 5.04 -1.62 -16.86
N PHE A 11 4.14 -0.72 -16.44
CA PHE A 11 4.41 0.72 -16.39
C PHE A 11 4.69 1.25 -14.98
N CYS A 12 4.74 0.38 -13.97
CA CYS A 12 4.94 0.74 -12.57
C CYS A 12 6.36 1.28 -12.31
N THR A 13 6.62 2.55 -12.66
CA THR A 13 7.93 3.20 -12.56
C THR A 13 8.05 4.17 -11.39
N GLN A 14 6.93 4.55 -10.77
CA GLN A 14 6.87 5.58 -9.73
C GLN A 14 6.55 4.97 -8.35
N PRO A 15 7.56 4.80 -7.45
CA PRO A 15 7.36 4.16 -6.15
C PRO A 15 6.29 4.82 -5.28
N SER A 16 6.12 6.14 -5.40
CA SER A 16 5.11 6.90 -4.66
C SER A 16 3.66 6.58 -5.07
N LEU A 17 3.47 5.95 -6.24
CA LEU A 17 2.17 5.49 -6.74
C LEU A 17 1.98 3.98 -6.59
N VAL A 18 3.04 3.19 -6.76
CA VAL A 18 2.93 1.72 -6.94
C VAL A 18 3.67 0.92 -5.86
N GLY A 19 4.47 1.58 -5.02
CA GLY A 19 5.33 0.95 -4.03
C GLY A 19 6.53 0.22 -4.62
N GLY A 20 7.44 -0.23 -3.74
CA GLY A 20 8.69 -0.90 -4.15
C GLY A 20 8.49 -2.27 -4.80
N LYS A 21 7.42 -2.99 -4.43
CA LYS A 21 7.14 -4.34 -4.96
C LYS A 21 6.73 -4.29 -6.44
N ALA A 22 5.73 -3.48 -6.78
CA ALA A 22 5.29 -3.34 -8.16
C ALA A 22 6.40 -2.74 -9.05
N LEU A 23 7.18 -1.78 -8.53
CA LEU A 23 8.37 -1.28 -9.21
C LEU A 23 9.39 -2.40 -9.50
N GLY A 24 9.68 -3.24 -8.51
CA GLY A 24 10.58 -4.39 -8.70
C GLY A 24 10.11 -5.34 -9.78
N LEU A 25 8.81 -5.69 -9.77
CA LEU A 25 8.21 -6.55 -10.79
C LEU A 25 8.23 -5.91 -12.19
N ALA A 26 7.97 -4.59 -12.30
CA ALA A 26 8.07 -3.87 -13.57
C ALA A 26 9.49 -3.86 -14.14
N ARG A 27 10.50 -3.76 -13.26
CA ARG A 27 11.92 -3.87 -13.66
C ARG A 27 12.25 -5.27 -14.17
N LEU A 28 11.75 -6.32 -13.52
CA LEU A 28 11.91 -7.70 -13.99
C LEU A 28 11.27 -7.92 -15.36
N LEU A 29 10.04 -7.42 -15.56
CA LEU A 29 9.38 -7.42 -16.88
C LEU A 29 10.23 -6.71 -17.94
N THR A 30 10.72 -5.50 -17.63
CA THR A 30 11.54 -4.70 -18.54
C THR A 30 12.85 -5.41 -18.90
N ALA A 31 13.41 -6.17 -17.96
CA ALA A 31 14.62 -6.96 -18.16
C ALA A 31 14.37 -8.32 -18.85
N GLY A 32 13.13 -8.62 -19.27
CA GLY A 32 12.79 -9.83 -20.02
C GLY A 32 12.64 -11.10 -19.15
N PHE A 33 12.60 -10.96 -17.83
CA PHE A 33 12.32 -12.10 -16.95
C PHE A 33 10.85 -12.51 -17.02
N PRO A 34 10.53 -13.82 -16.86
CA PRO A 34 9.16 -14.28 -16.83
C PRO A 34 8.46 -13.80 -15.56
N VAL A 35 7.61 -12.79 -15.71
CA VAL A 35 6.73 -12.29 -14.65
C VAL A 35 5.28 -12.54 -15.08
N PRO A 36 4.43 -13.13 -14.23
CA PRO A 36 3.02 -13.30 -14.53
C PRO A 36 2.33 -11.97 -14.89
N PRO A 37 1.39 -11.96 -15.85
CA PRO A 37 0.66 -10.75 -16.20
C PRO A 37 -0.14 -10.24 -15.00
N GLY A 38 -0.27 -8.92 -14.86
CA GLY A 38 -1.01 -8.32 -13.76
C GLY A 38 -1.04 -6.79 -13.78
N PHE A 39 -1.59 -6.23 -12.71
CA PHE A 39 -1.69 -4.79 -12.46
C PHE A 39 -1.38 -4.48 -10.99
N CYS A 40 -1.06 -3.23 -10.71
CA CYS A 40 -0.88 -2.69 -9.38
C CYS A 40 -2.16 -1.99 -8.93
N VAL A 41 -2.66 -2.33 -7.74
CA VAL A 41 -3.57 -1.48 -6.97
C VAL A 41 -2.72 -0.39 -6.32
N THR A 42 -2.95 0.86 -6.70
CA THR A 42 -2.04 1.97 -6.38
C THR A 42 -2.18 2.47 -4.94
N THR A 43 -1.23 3.27 -4.49
CA THR A 43 -1.31 4.00 -3.22
C THR A 43 -2.49 4.97 -3.18
N GLU A 44 -2.94 5.48 -4.33
CA GLU A 44 -4.15 6.31 -4.42
C GLU A 44 -5.40 5.50 -4.03
N ALA A 45 -5.50 4.25 -4.48
CA ALA A 45 -6.62 3.38 -4.11
C ALA A 45 -6.67 3.15 -2.60
N TYR A 46 -5.51 2.97 -1.97
CA TYR A 46 -5.39 2.87 -0.51
C TYR A 46 -5.84 4.17 0.19
N VAL A 47 -5.39 5.34 -0.27
CA VAL A 47 -5.77 6.63 0.32
C VAL A 47 -7.29 6.82 0.29
N ARG A 48 -7.93 6.57 -0.86
CA ARG A 48 -9.40 6.69 -0.98
C ARG A 48 -10.15 5.71 -0.10
N ALA A 49 -9.67 4.46 -0.01
CA ALA A 49 -10.28 3.45 0.85
C ALA A 49 -10.20 3.83 2.33
N VAL A 50 -9.04 4.33 2.77
CA VAL A 50 -8.81 4.74 4.17
C VAL A 50 -9.58 6.01 4.54
N GLN A 51 -9.66 6.99 3.64
CA GLN A 51 -10.47 8.20 3.86
C GLN A 51 -11.96 7.88 4.09
N ALA A 52 -12.48 6.81 3.50
CA ALA A 52 -13.86 6.38 3.71
C ALA A 52 -14.11 5.78 5.11
N LEU A 53 -13.05 5.39 5.83
CA LEU A 53 -13.12 4.75 7.16
C LEU A 53 -12.95 5.72 8.33
N ASP A 54 -12.81 7.02 8.07
CA ASP A 54 -12.41 8.04 9.07
C ASP A 54 -11.19 7.59 9.91
N PHE A 55 -10.24 6.94 9.24
CA PHE A 55 -9.09 6.28 9.85
C PHE A 55 -7.78 6.96 9.42
N SER A 56 -6.99 7.43 10.37
CA SER A 56 -5.66 8.01 10.09
C SER A 56 -4.56 6.94 10.17
N SER A 57 -4.23 6.33 9.03
CA SER A 57 -3.16 5.32 8.98
C SER A 57 -1.79 5.86 9.39
N ALA A 58 -1.52 7.15 9.12
CA ALA A 58 -0.28 7.81 9.50
C ALA A 58 -0.14 7.96 11.03
N GLU A 59 -1.22 8.36 11.72
CA GLU A 59 -1.22 8.48 13.19
C GLU A 59 -1.03 7.12 13.85
N GLN A 60 -1.74 6.09 13.39
CA GLN A 60 -1.60 4.74 13.93
C GLN A 60 -0.20 4.18 13.72
N TRP A 61 0.41 4.48 12.57
CA TRP A 61 1.80 4.11 12.32
C TRP A 61 2.77 4.83 13.25
N GLN A 62 2.61 6.14 13.46
CA GLN A 62 3.43 6.90 14.40
C GLN A 62 3.27 6.37 15.83
N ALA A 63 2.05 6.08 16.27
CA ALA A 63 1.81 5.48 17.58
C ALA A 63 2.51 4.12 17.71
N ALA A 64 2.45 3.28 16.69
CA ALA A 64 3.11 1.96 16.70
C ALA A 64 4.64 2.06 16.74
N LEU A 65 5.24 3.04 16.05
CA LEU A 65 6.68 3.31 16.07
C LEU A 65 7.19 3.67 17.46
N HIS A 66 6.43 4.51 18.18
CA HIS A 66 6.76 4.96 19.54
C HIS A 66 6.32 3.99 20.63
N SER A 67 5.75 2.84 20.26
CA SER A 67 5.26 1.81 21.17
C SER A 67 6.07 0.52 21.05
N SER A 68 6.02 -0.33 22.07
CA SER A 68 6.66 -1.66 22.07
C SER A 68 5.78 -2.71 22.75
N GLY A 69 6.14 -3.99 22.58
CA GLY A 69 5.48 -5.13 23.23
C GLY A 69 3.95 -5.13 23.08
N ALA A 70 3.25 -5.29 24.20
CA ALA A 70 1.79 -5.39 24.25
C ALA A 70 1.08 -4.15 23.69
N GLU A 71 1.68 -2.96 23.82
CA GLU A 71 1.08 -1.71 23.31
C GLU A 71 1.04 -1.72 21.78
N ARG A 72 2.16 -2.06 21.13
CA ARG A 72 2.23 -2.18 19.67
C ARG A 72 1.27 -3.25 19.16
N GLN A 73 1.11 -4.35 19.91
CA GLN A 73 0.15 -5.41 19.59
C GLN A 73 -1.30 -4.89 19.62
N ARG A 74 -1.64 -4.06 20.62
CA ARG A 74 -2.98 -3.45 20.76
C ARG A 74 -3.28 -2.47 19.63
N ILE A 75 -2.32 -1.61 19.27
CA ILE A 75 -2.45 -0.70 18.11
C ILE A 75 -2.69 -1.51 16.83
N HIS A 76 -1.89 -2.55 16.59
CA HIS A 76 -2.07 -3.41 15.41
C HIS A 76 -3.44 -4.11 15.39
N ALA A 77 -3.91 -4.64 16.52
CA ALA A 77 -5.22 -5.28 16.63
C ALA A 77 -6.36 -4.29 16.33
N HIS A 78 -6.28 -3.08 16.88
CA HIS A 78 -7.24 -2.01 16.60
C HIS A 78 -7.31 -1.68 15.10
N CYS A 79 -6.15 -1.46 14.46
CA CYS A 79 -6.09 -1.19 13.02
C CYS A 79 -6.72 -2.32 12.18
N ARG A 80 -6.50 -3.58 12.56
CA ARG A 80 -7.10 -4.73 11.87
C ARG A 80 -8.62 -4.69 11.94
N THR A 81 -9.19 -4.42 13.12
CA THR A 81 -10.64 -4.32 13.29
C THR A 81 -11.23 -3.21 12.43
N VAL A 82 -10.57 -2.04 12.35
CA VAL A 82 -11.08 -0.91 11.56
C VAL A 82 -11.00 -1.19 10.05
N ILE A 83 -9.93 -1.82 9.56
CA ILE A 83 -9.70 -2.05 8.12
C ILE A 83 -10.52 -3.24 7.57
N GLN A 84 -10.91 -4.19 8.43
CA GLN A 84 -11.64 -5.40 8.01
C GLN A 84 -13.17 -5.26 8.04
N ASN A 85 -13.71 -4.16 8.61
CA ASN A 85 -15.13 -3.84 8.60
C ASN A 85 -15.48 -2.95 7.39
#